data_AF-A0A973BEJ0-F1
#
_entry.id   AF-A0A973BEJ0-F1
#
_cell.length_a   1.000
_cell.length_b   1.000
_cell.length_c   1.000
_cell.angle_alpha   90.00
_cell.angle_beta   90.00
_cell.angle_gamma   90.00
#
_symmetry.space_group_name_H-M   'P 1'
#
loop_
_entity.id
_entity.type
_entity.pdbx_description
1 polymer ?
#
loop_
_entity_poly.entity_id
_entity_poly.type
_entity_poly.pdbx_seq_one_letter_code
_entity_poly.pdbx_strand_id
1 'polypeptide(L)'
;MPRDVDEKKKRKALRKIRKAAMLAEQGLGPPLSDWEKQFLEEVEERIETYGSAFHDPEKGAADEALSSLQHIKLREIDKKARGKAKSGFGAKGGFKRRTAPRVRQIDEDVEDTSPPPTRSSTPQLVRASDMPSNEPAPTERTPRPKSRPNLKVIKGGADRD
;
A
#
# COMPACT_ATOMS: atom_id res chain seq x y z
N MET A 1 21.95 3.83 25.70
CA MET A 1 21.55 5.22 25.95
C MET A 1 20.04 5.34 25.80
N PRO A 2 19.32 5.96 26.76
CA PRO A 2 17.93 6.32 26.57
C PRO A 2 17.81 7.28 25.38
N ARG A 3 16.78 7.11 24.54
CA ARG A 3 16.52 8.05 23.45
C ARG A 3 15.57 9.13 23.94
N ASP A 4 15.84 10.37 23.53
CA ASP A 4 14.90 11.46 23.69
C ASP A 4 13.77 11.28 22.67
N VAL A 5 12.73 10.55 23.08
CA VAL A 5 11.51 10.35 22.28
C VAL A 5 10.43 11.25 22.83
N ASP A 6 9.68 11.91 21.94
CA ASP A 6 8.56 12.76 22.33
C ASP A 6 7.61 12.02 23.30
N GLU A 7 7.37 12.61 24.47
CA GLU A 7 6.46 12.04 25.48
C GLU A 7 5.06 11.76 24.92
N LYS A 8 4.62 12.61 23.97
CA LYS A 8 3.35 12.43 23.25
C LYS A 8 3.33 11.13 22.45
N LYS A 9 4.44 10.77 21.81
CA LYS A 9 4.56 9.55 21.01
C LYS A 9 4.76 8.33 21.92
N LYS A 10 5.53 8.44 23.01
CA LYS A 10 5.60 7.44 24.09
C LYS A 10 4.20 7.09 24.60
N ARG A 11 3.42 8.10 25.01
CA ARG A 11 2.05 7.90 25.50
C ARG A 11 1.11 7.29 24.46
N LYS A 12 1.25 7.68 23.18
CA LYS A 12 0.49 7.07 22.08
C LYS A 12 0.84 5.60 21.87
N ALA A 13 2.12 5.23 21.98
CA ALA A 13 2.58 3.85 21.87
C ALA A 13 2.05 3.00 23.04
N LEU A 14 2.20 3.45 24.28
CA LEU A 14 1.65 2.78 25.47
C LEU A 14 0.14 2.57 25.36
N ARG A 15 -0.61 3.59 24.90
CA ARG A 15 -2.05 3.45 24.65
C ARG A 15 -2.38 2.38 23.62
N LYS A 16 -1.58 2.22 22.57
CA LYS A 16 -1.79 1.18 21.55
C LYS A 16 -1.52 -0.22 22.12
N ILE A 17 -0.45 -0.38 22.90
CA ILE A 17 -0.07 -1.67 23.50
C ILE A 17 -1.12 -2.11 24.51
N ARG A 18 -1.50 -1.23 25.44
CA ARG A 18 -2.58 -1.52 26.42
C ARG A 18 -3.91 -1.81 25.74
N LYS A 19 -4.23 -1.10 24.66
CA LYS A 19 -5.43 -1.38 23.87
C LYS A 19 -5.38 -2.75 23.19
N ALA A 20 -4.23 -3.14 22.65
CA ALA A 20 -4.03 -4.45 22.05
C ALA A 20 -4.15 -5.57 23.09
N ALA A 21 -3.58 -5.37 24.29
CA ALA A 21 -3.72 -6.30 25.42
C ALA A 21 -5.19 -6.45 25.85
N MET A 22 -5.89 -5.34 26.08
CA MET A 22 -7.32 -5.34 26.41
C MET A 22 -8.18 -6.02 25.34
N LEU A 23 -7.90 -5.77 24.06
CA LEU A 23 -8.62 -6.43 22.95
C LEU A 23 -8.32 -7.92 22.90
N ALA A 24 -7.09 -8.33 23.21
CA ALA A 24 -6.73 -9.73 23.29
C ALA A 24 -7.46 -10.43 24.45
N GLU A 25 -7.56 -9.79 25.61
CA GLU A 25 -8.34 -10.28 26.77
C GLU A 25 -9.84 -10.37 26.48
N GLN A 26 -10.39 -9.43 25.68
CA GLN A 26 -11.79 -9.48 25.26
C GLN A 26 -12.13 -10.72 24.42
N GLY A 27 -11.15 -11.48 23.92
CA GLY A 27 -11.36 -12.85 23.44
C GLY A 27 -12.27 -12.99 22.21
N LEU A 28 -12.45 -11.92 21.42
CA LEU A 28 -13.28 -11.94 20.21
C LEU A 28 -12.67 -12.73 19.05
N GLY A 29 -11.43 -13.20 19.20
CA GLY A 29 -10.72 -14.01 18.22
C GLY A 29 -9.88 -15.11 18.88
N PRO A 30 -9.09 -15.85 18.08
CA PRO A 30 -8.22 -16.89 18.58
C PRO A 30 -7.31 -16.39 19.71
N PRO A 31 -7.02 -17.23 20.71
CA PRO A 31 -6.17 -16.84 21.83
C PRO A 31 -4.82 -16.36 21.33
N LEU A 32 -4.32 -15.29 21.94
CA LEU A 32 -3.03 -14.70 21.59
C LEU A 32 -1.91 -15.72 21.85
N SER A 33 -0.96 -15.83 20.93
CA SER A 33 0.21 -16.70 21.11
C SER A 33 1.02 -16.26 22.33
N ASP A 34 1.67 -17.20 23.03
CA ASP A 34 2.49 -16.87 24.21
C ASP A 34 3.61 -15.88 23.89
N TRP A 35 4.22 -16.01 22.71
CA TRP A 35 5.18 -15.02 22.19
C TRP A 35 4.55 -13.63 21.97
N GLU A 36 3.29 -13.57 21.52
CA GLU A 36 2.61 -12.31 21.27
C GLU A 36 2.22 -11.59 22.57
N LYS A 37 1.98 -12.32 23.66
CA LYS A 37 1.81 -11.76 25.00
C LYS A 37 3.13 -11.20 25.53
N GLN A 38 4.19 -12.00 25.45
CA GLN A 38 5.54 -11.59 25.83
C GLN A 38 6.00 -10.35 25.04
N PHE A 39 5.67 -10.28 23.75
CA PHE A 39 5.95 -9.12 22.90
C PHE A 39 5.29 -7.84 23.44
N LEU A 40 4.03 -7.90 23.87
CA LEU A 40 3.33 -6.72 24.39
C LEU A 40 3.98 -6.23 25.70
N GLU A 41 4.32 -7.16 26.59
CA GLU A 41 4.98 -6.86 27.87
C GLU A 41 6.39 -6.29 27.68
N GLU A 42 7.25 -6.94 26.88
CA GLU A 42 8.63 -6.49 26.63
C GLU A 42 8.66 -5.10 25.95
N VAL A 43 7.74 -4.86 25.01
CA VAL A 43 7.65 -3.58 24.31
C VAL A 43 7.13 -2.48 25.24
N GLU A 44 6.19 -2.78 26.13
CA GLU A 44 5.74 -1.84 27.17
C GLU A 44 6.90 -1.47 28.11
N GLU A 45 7.58 -2.45 28.69
CA GLU A 45 8.71 -2.24 29.60
C GLU A 45 9.80 -1.40 28.93
N ARG A 46 10.18 -1.72 27.69
CA ARG A 46 11.25 -0.99 26.99
C ARG A 46 10.88 0.46 26.71
N ILE A 47 9.62 0.74 26.38
CA ILE A 47 9.14 2.12 26.18
C ILE A 47 9.13 2.88 27.51
N GLU A 48 8.79 2.20 28.61
CA GLU A 48 8.83 2.80 29.94
C GLU A 48 10.25 3.17 30.36
N THR A 49 11.21 2.23 30.23
CA THR A 49 12.62 2.42 30.61
C THR A 49 13.38 3.37 29.68
N TYR A 50 13.25 3.24 28.36
CA TYR A 50 14.12 3.91 27.39
C TYR A 50 13.43 4.95 26.52
N GLY A 51 12.10 5.08 26.63
CA GLY A 51 11.30 5.97 25.77
C GLY A 51 11.01 5.42 24.36
N SER A 52 11.84 4.49 23.87
CA SER A 52 11.69 3.81 22.59
C SER A 52 11.78 2.29 22.73
N ALA A 53 10.93 1.55 22.02
CA ALA A 53 11.01 0.10 21.90
C ALA A 53 12.12 -0.40 20.97
N PHE A 54 12.85 0.50 20.30
CA PHE A 54 13.91 0.15 19.36
C PHE A 54 15.07 1.14 19.41
N HIS A 55 16.28 0.63 19.17
CA HIS A 55 17.52 1.42 19.21
C HIS A 55 18.11 1.70 17.83
N ASP A 56 17.64 1.04 16.78
CA ASP A 56 18.22 1.10 15.44
C ASP A 56 17.48 2.12 14.56
N PRO A 57 18.15 3.19 14.06
CA PRO A 57 17.54 4.17 13.17
C PRO A 57 17.01 3.59 11.84
N GLU A 58 17.53 2.46 11.36
CA GLU A 58 17.05 1.86 10.11
C GLU A 58 15.66 1.23 10.26
N LYS A 59 15.23 0.97 11.50
CA LYS A 59 13.95 0.30 11.81
C LYS A 59 12.78 1.29 11.98
N GLY A 60 13.05 2.59 11.99
CA GLY A 60 12.02 3.62 12.15
C GLY A 60 12.60 5.02 12.40
N ALA A 61 11.72 6.03 12.39
CA ALA A 61 12.13 7.41 12.64
C ALA A 61 12.75 7.56 14.04
N ALA A 62 13.78 8.41 14.17
CA ALA A 62 14.52 8.58 15.43
C ALA A 62 13.61 9.00 16.60
N ASP A 63 12.59 9.77 16.27
CA ASP A 63 11.61 10.37 17.13
C ASP A 63 10.33 9.53 17.28
N GLU A 64 10.24 8.32 16.72
CA GLU A 64 9.12 7.40 16.95
C GLU A 64 9.44 6.42 18.09
N ALA A 65 8.42 6.06 18.89
CA ALA A 65 8.58 5.14 20.02
C ALA A 65 8.51 3.65 19.62
N LEU A 66 7.99 3.34 18.43
CA LEU A 66 7.79 1.99 17.91
C LEU A 66 8.40 1.87 16.52
N SER A 67 9.01 0.73 16.22
CA SER A 67 9.54 0.45 14.89
C SER A 67 8.43 0.14 13.89
N SER A 68 8.73 0.25 12.60
CA SER A 68 7.79 -0.10 11.52
C SER A 68 7.28 -1.54 11.65
N LEU A 69 8.18 -2.48 11.97
CA LEU A 69 7.84 -3.89 12.19
C LEU A 69 6.97 -4.11 13.43
N GLN A 70 7.27 -3.41 14.54
CA GLN A 70 6.42 -3.45 15.73
C GLN A 70 5.01 -2.92 15.44
N HIS A 71 4.90 -1.89 14.60
CA HIS A 71 3.61 -1.39 14.15
C HIS A 71 2.84 -2.40 13.28
N ILE A 72 3.53 -3.15 12.42
CA ILE A 72 2.92 -4.24 11.65
C ILE A 72 2.44 -5.34 12.60
N LYS A 73 3.25 -5.72 13.59
CA LYS A 73 2.91 -6.77 14.56
C LYS A 73 1.72 -6.39 15.44
N LEU A 74 1.68 -5.17 15.97
CA LEU A 74 0.52 -4.66 16.72
C LEU A 74 -0.76 -4.68 15.89
N ARG A 75 -0.68 -4.31 14.59
CA ARG A 75 -1.84 -4.40 13.68
C ARG A 75 -2.27 -5.82 13.40
N GLU A 76 -1.36 -6.78 13.45
CA GLU A 76 -1.68 -8.20 13.31
C GLU A 76 -2.38 -8.72 14.57
N ILE A 77 -1.83 -8.41 15.74
CA ILE A 77 -2.43 -8.71 17.06
C ILE A 77 -3.83 -8.12 17.16
N ASP A 78 -4.01 -6.83 16.84
CA ASP A 78 -5.32 -6.18 16.84
C ASP A 78 -6.33 -6.89 15.91
N LYS A 79 -5.89 -7.37 14.75
CA LYS A 79 -6.78 -8.11 13.82
C LYS A 79 -7.11 -9.49 14.35
N LYS A 80 -6.15 -10.19 14.94
CA LYS A 80 -6.36 -11.50 15.57
C LYS A 80 -7.32 -11.38 16.73
N ALA A 81 -7.06 -10.45 17.65
CA ALA A 81 -7.90 -10.13 18.79
C ALA A 81 -9.34 -9.78 18.40
N ARG A 82 -9.53 -9.06 17.29
CA ARG A 82 -10.87 -8.71 16.76
C ARG A 82 -11.54 -9.81 15.93
N GLY A 83 -10.97 -11.01 15.86
CA GLY A 83 -11.49 -12.11 15.04
C GLY A 83 -11.47 -11.81 13.52
N LYS A 84 -10.72 -10.80 13.09
CA LYS A 84 -10.58 -10.35 11.69
C LYS A 84 -9.27 -10.83 11.06
N ALA A 85 -8.71 -11.93 11.55
CA ALA A 85 -7.56 -12.58 10.93
C ALA A 85 -7.90 -12.79 9.45
N LYS A 86 -7.12 -12.16 8.57
CA LYS A 86 -7.40 -12.12 7.14
C LYS A 86 -7.44 -13.55 6.61
N SER A 87 -8.63 -14.03 6.26
CA SER A 87 -8.77 -14.95 5.14
C SER A 87 -8.07 -14.30 3.93
N GLY A 88 -7.20 -15.06 3.27
CA GLY A 88 -6.11 -14.58 2.43
C GLY A 88 -6.50 -13.55 1.36
N PHE A 89 -5.55 -12.67 1.03
CA PHE A 89 -5.38 -11.87 -0.20
C PHE A 89 -6.57 -11.31 -1.02
N GLY A 90 -7.83 -11.39 -0.58
CA GLY A 90 -9.02 -11.07 -1.41
C GLY A 90 -9.92 -9.95 -0.90
N ALA A 91 -9.76 -9.49 0.35
CA ALA A 91 -10.71 -8.53 0.95
C ALA A 91 -10.32 -7.04 0.77
N LYS A 92 -9.82 -6.66 -0.40
CA LYS A 92 -9.91 -5.27 -0.90
C LYS A 92 -10.73 -5.24 -2.19
N GLY A 93 -11.96 -5.74 -2.08
CA GLY A 93 -12.98 -5.52 -3.08
C GLY A 93 -13.37 -4.04 -3.14
N GLY A 94 -13.28 -3.48 -4.35
CA GLY A 94 -14.08 -2.35 -4.78
C GLY A 94 -13.52 -0.96 -4.46
N PHE A 95 -12.89 -0.37 -5.47
CA PHE A 95 -12.89 1.07 -5.68
C PHE A 95 -14.33 1.59 -5.56
N LYS A 96 -14.73 2.08 -4.39
CA LYS A 96 -15.91 2.95 -4.29
C LYS A 96 -15.53 4.26 -4.95
N ARG A 97 -15.93 4.37 -6.22
CA ARG A 97 -15.90 5.58 -7.07
C ARG A 97 -16.30 6.78 -6.22
N ARG A 98 -15.33 7.63 -5.86
CA ARG A 98 -15.64 8.99 -5.41
C ARG A 98 -16.17 9.73 -6.63
N THR A 99 -17.36 10.31 -6.45
CA THR A 99 -18.04 11.34 -7.24
C THR A 99 -17.29 11.79 -8.50
N ALA A 100 -17.82 11.46 -9.68
CA ALA A 100 -17.32 11.98 -10.94
C ALA A 100 -17.48 13.53 -10.98
N PRO A 101 -16.49 14.29 -11.49
CA PRO A 101 -16.63 15.73 -11.66
C PRO A 101 -17.76 16.05 -12.66
N ARG A 102 -18.52 17.13 -12.41
CA ARG A 102 -19.57 17.64 -13.31
C ARG A 102 -18.92 18.09 -14.63
N VAL A 103 -18.90 17.20 -15.62
CA VAL A 103 -18.57 17.52 -17.02
C VAL A 103 -19.88 17.86 -17.72
N ARG A 104 -19.95 19.04 -18.37
CA ARG A 104 -21.07 19.43 -19.24
C ARG A 104 -21.19 18.40 -20.37
N GLN A 105 -22.38 17.83 -20.56
CA GLN A 105 -22.61 16.81 -21.58
C GLN A 105 -22.51 17.46 -22.96
N ILE A 106 -21.41 17.16 -23.65
CA ILE A 106 -21.13 17.62 -25.02
C ILE A 106 -21.90 16.78 -26.05
N ASP A 107 -22.51 15.66 -25.62
CA ASP A 107 -23.33 14.78 -26.45
C ASP A 107 -24.66 15.38 -26.94
N GLU A 108 -25.08 16.55 -26.44
CA GLU A 108 -26.35 17.18 -26.84
C GLU A 108 -26.28 18.02 -28.14
N ASP A 109 -25.09 18.27 -28.69
CA ASP A 109 -24.88 19.17 -29.84
C ASP A 109 -24.35 18.47 -31.12
N VAL A 110 -24.30 17.14 -31.15
CA VAL A 110 -23.91 16.37 -32.34
C VAL A 110 -25.14 15.69 -32.93
N GLU A 111 -25.63 16.26 -34.05
CA GLU A 111 -26.70 15.70 -34.87
C GLU A 111 -26.43 14.23 -35.23
N ASP A 112 -27.47 13.42 -35.02
CA ASP A 112 -27.51 11.96 -35.17
C ASP A 112 -27.45 11.56 -36.64
N THR A 113 -26.23 11.38 -37.16
CA THR A 113 -25.97 10.71 -38.44
C THR A 113 -24.76 9.81 -38.27
N SER A 114 -24.97 8.60 -37.72
CA SER A 114 -23.97 7.55 -37.76
C SER A 114 -24.62 6.16 -37.81
N PRO A 115 -24.24 5.28 -38.76
CA PRO A 115 -24.84 3.95 -38.90
C PRO A 115 -24.57 3.07 -37.67
N PRO A 116 -25.39 2.02 -37.42
CA PRO A 116 -25.35 1.25 -36.19
C PRO A 116 -23.97 0.63 -35.95
N PRO A 117 -23.48 0.61 -34.69
CA PRO A 117 -22.16 0.08 -34.38
C PRO A 117 -22.09 -1.41 -34.68
N THR A 118 -21.19 -1.81 -35.57
CA THR A 118 -20.82 -3.21 -35.75
C THR A 118 -20.21 -3.71 -34.45
N ARG A 119 -20.86 -4.69 -33.80
CA ARG A 119 -20.35 -5.31 -32.57
C ARG A 119 -19.02 -5.99 -32.86
N SER A 120 -17.91 -5.39 -32.45
CA SER A 120 -16.62 -6.06 -32.45
C SER A 120 -16.67 -7.21 -31.45
N SER A 121 -16.50 -8.44 -31.92
CA SER A 121 -16.50 -9.63 -31.08
C SER A 121 -15.40 -9.54 -30.02
N THR A 122 -15.70 -9.94 -28.79
CA THR A 122 -14.70 -10.08 -27.72
C THR A 122 -13.58 -11.03 -28.16
N PRO A 123 -12.31 -10.73 -27.87
CA PRO A 123 -11.20 -11.59 -28.27
C PRO A 123 -11.34 -12.96 -27.60
N GLN A 124 -11.28 -14.01 -28.41
CA GLN A 124 -11.35 -15.38 -27.93
C GLN A 124 -10.00 -15.76 -27.30
N LEU A 125 -10.04 -16.34 -26.09
CA LEU A 125 -8.83 -16.84 -25.44
C LEU A 125 -8.36 -18.11 -26.17
N VAL A 126 -7.26 -18.01 -26.90
CA VAL A 126 -6.64 -19.15 -27.59
C VAL A 126 -5.62 -19.83 -26.68
N ARG A 127 -5.58 -21.17 -26.71
CA ARG A 127 -4.59 -21.95 -25.97
C ARG A 127 -3.24 -21.80 -26.66
N ALA A 128 -2.16 -21.63 -25.88
CA ALA A 128 -0.81 -21.41 -26.41
C ALA A 128 -0.31 -22.52 -27.35
N SER A 129 -0.91 -23.72 -27.28
CA SER A 129 -0.61 -24.87 -28.14
C SER A 129 -1.11 -24.72 -29.59
N ASP A 130 -2.11 -23.87 -29.84
CA ASP A 130 -2.73 -23.68 -31.16
C ASP A 130 -2.10 -22.52 -31.96
N MET A 131 -1.09 -21.85 -31.38
CA MET A 131 -0.32 -20.80 -32.05
C MET A 131 0.80 -21.43 -32.87
N PRO A 132 1.01 -21.05 -34.15
CA PRO A 132 2.16 -21.52 -34.91
C PRO A 132 3.44 -21.07 -34.19
N SER A 133 4.34 -22.02 -33.92
CA SER A 133 5.65 -21.77 -33.36
C SER A 133 6.42 -20.83 -34.30
N ASN A 134 6.50 -19.56 -33.93
CA ASN A 134 7.40 -18.62 -34.60
C ASN A 134 8.83 -18.98 -34.18
N GLU A 135 9.48 -19.87 -34.94
CA GLU A 135 10.92 -20.09 -34.82
C GLU A 135 11.62 -18.75 -35.07
N PRO A 136 12.45 -18.24 -34.14
CA PRO A 136 13.10 -16.97 -34.33
C PRO A 136 14.17 -17.12 -35.42
N ALA A 137 13.94 -16.49 -36.56
CA ALA A 137 14.97 -16.22 -37.55
C ALA A 137 16.18 -15.53 -36.87
N PRO A 138 17.42 -15.78 -37.33
CA PRO A 138 18.61 -15.22 -36.71
C PRO A 138 18.53 -13.68 -36.74
N THR A 139 18.58 -13.08 -35.56
CA THR A 139 18.42 -11.63 -35.37
C THR A 139 19.66 -10.90 -35.88
N GLU A 140 19.57 -10.30 -37.07
CA GLU A 140 20.45 -9.19 -37.42
C GLU A 140 20.21 -8.06 -36.41
N ARG A 141 21.26 -7.74 -35.66
CA ARG A 141 21.23 -6.72 -34.61
C ARG A 141 21.07 -5.36 -35.26
N THR A 142 19.90 -4.76 -35.16
CA THR A 142 19.74 -3.34 -35.47
C THR A 142 20.59 -2.51 -34.50
N PRO A 143 21.41 -1.55 -35.01
CA PRO A 143 22.27 -0.75 -34.14
C PRO A 143 21.42 0.20 -33.30
N ARG A 144 21.69 0.22 -31.98
CA ARG A 144 21.04 1.16 -31.05
C ARG A 144 21.37 2.60 -31.44
N PRO A 145 20.40 3.54 -31.38
CA PRO A 145 20.69 4.95 -31.64
C PRO A 145 21.65 5.49 -30.57
N LYS A 146 22.77 6.08 -31.02
CA LYS A 146 23.88 6.55 -30.18
C LYS A 146 23.64 7.89 -29.47
N SER A 147 22.43 8.45 -29.53
CA SER A 147 22.16 9.79 -29.01
C SER A 147 21.22 9.75 -27.80
N ARG A 148 21.64 10.38 -26.70
CA ARG A 148 20.80 10.58 -25.51
C ARG A 148 19.87 11.78 -25.77
N PRO A 149 18.61 11.74 -25.34
CA PRO A 149 17.70 12.87 -25.51
C PRO A 149 18.19 14.08 -24.69
N ASN A 150 18.21 15.26 -25.31
CA ASN A 150 18.52 16.53 -24.64
C ASN A 150 17.24 17.26 -24.24
N LEU A 151 17.14 17.63 -22.97
CA LEU A 151 16.05 18.44 -22.44
C LEU A 151 16.23 19.90 -22.90
N LYS A 152 15.27 20.42 -23.67
CA LYS A 152 15.20 21.86 -23.98
C LYS A 152 14.32 22.56 -22.94
N VAL A 153 14.92 23.45 -22.16
CA VAL A 153 14.18 24.33 -21.24
C VAL A 153 13.51 25.43 -22.07
N ILE A 154 12.18 25.44 -22.11
CA ILE A 154 11.40 26.51 -22.75
C ILE A 154 11.37 27.70 -21.79
N LYS A 155 11.99 28.81 -22.18
CA LYS A 155 11.97 30.06 -21.40
C LYS A 155 10.66 30.80 -21.69
N GLY A 156 9.75 30.81 -20.71
CA GLY A 156 8.48 31.56 -20.81
C GLY A 156 7.34 31.09 -19.93
N GLY A 157 7.61 30.36 -18.83
CA GLY A 157 6.58 29.82 -17.94
C GLY A 157 6.39 30.60 -16.63
N ALA A 158 6.71 31.89 -16.59
CA ALA A 158 6.40 32.77 -15.47
C ALA A 158 5.71 34.03 -16.00
N ASP A 159 4.69 34.44 -15.26
CA ASP A 159 3.85 35.63 -15.41
C ASP A 159 2.62 35.44 -16.31
N ARG A 160 1.53 34.98 -15.69
CA ARG A 160 0.19 35.49 -15.99
C ARG A 160 -0.32 36.20 -14.75
N ASP A 161 -0.52 37.50 -14.90
CA ASP A 161 -1.30 38.39 -14.02
C ASP A 161 -2.72 37.86 -13.77
#